data_AF-A0A529HRP7-F1
#
_entry.id   AF-A0A529HRP7-F1
#
_cell.length_a   1.000
_cell.length_b   1.000
_cell.length_c   1.000
_cell.angle_alpha   90.00
_cell.angle_beta   90.00
_cell.angle_gamma   90.00
#
_symmetry.space_group_name_H-M   'P 1'
#
loop_
_entity.id
_entity.type
_entity.pdbx_description
1 polymer ?
#
loop_
_entity_poly.entity_id
_entity_poly.type
_entity_poly.pdbx_seq_one_letter_code
_entity_poly.pdbx_strand_id
1 'polypeptide(L)'
;MRSDVQWRLCWENELRLSDHLELSEFFRKIYEPVGAFSAKQFAGGRSWAGARPEVRAIGYDVHGVAAHLGVLRRYIKVGDADLLVAELGLYG
;
A
#
# COMPACT_ATOMS: atom_id res chain seq x y z
N MET A 1 7.47 -15.20 19.75
CA MET A 1 8.52 -14.79 18.79
C MET A 1 8.12 -13.43 18.24
N ARG A 2 8.94 -12.39 18.40
CA ARG A 2 8.71 -11.11 17.73
C ARG A 2 9.15 -11.33 16.28
N SER A 3 8.27 -11.10 15.30
CA SER A 3 8.66 -11.15 13.89
C SER A 3 9.75 -10.09 13.66
N ASP A 4 10.85 -10.49 13.02
CA ASP A 4 11.99 -9.61 12.72
C ASP A 4 11.67 -8.73 11.52
N VAL A 5 10.62 -7.90 11.67
CA VAL A 5 10.13 -7.01 10.62
C VAL A 5 10.97 -5.74 10.60
N GLN A 6 11.58 -5.46 9.46
CA GLN A 6 12.34 -4.24 9.20
C GLN A 6 11.47 -3.28 8.38
N TRP A 7 11.31 -2.06 8.86
CA TRP A 7 10.44 -1.06 8.23
C TRP A 7 11.23 -0.10 7.36
N ARG A 8 10.70 0.16 6.15
CA ARG A 8 11.15 1.21 5.25
C ARG A 8 10.02 2.21 5.03
N LEU A 9 10.29 3.48 5.30
CA LEU A 9 9.44 4.58 4.87
C LEU A 9 10.06 5.16 3.59
N CYS A 10 9.28 5.26 2.52
CA CYS A 10 9.77 5.79 1.25
C CYS A 10 8.68 6.53 0.47
N TRP A 11 9.11 7.45 -0.38
CA TRP A 11 8.25 8.10 -1.35
C TRP A 11 7.95 7.14 -2.51
N GLU A 12 6.77 7.30 -3.12
CA GLU A 12 6.36 6.46 -4.25
C GLU A 12 7.35 6.50 -5.43
N ASN A 13 7.97 7.66 -5.67
CA ASN A 13 8.94 7.84 -6.75
C ASN A 13 10.32 7.24 -6.46
N GLU A 14 10.57 6.76 -5.24
CA GLU A 14 11.80 6.03 -4.87
C GLU A 14 11.67 4.53 -5.14
N LEU A 15 10.46 4.03 -5.41
CA LEU A 15 10.23 2.64 -5.74
C LEU A 15 10.68 2.33 -7.17
N ARG A 16 11.27 1.15 -7.32
CA ARG A 16 11.66 0.58 -8.60
C ARG A 16 10.57 -0.36 -9.10
N LEU A 17 10.66 -0.76 -10.38
CA LEU A 17 9.75 -1.75 -10.96
C LEU A 17 9.71 -3.05 -10.12
N SER A 18 10.84 -3.51 -9.61
CA SER A 18 10.90 -4.69 -8.73
C SER A 18 10.06 -4.55 -7.48
N ASP A 19 10.08 -3.38 -6.85
CA ASP A 19 9.32 -3.09 -5.63
C ASP A 19 7.81 -3.12 -5.94
N HIS A 20 7.41 -2.54 -7.08
CA HIS A 20 6.01 -2.57 -7.52
C HIS A 20 5.52 -4.00 -7.82
N LEU A 21 6.37 -4.84 -8.43
CA LEU A 21 6.04 -6.24 -8.70
C LEU A 21 5.83 -7.01 -7.40
N GLU A 22 6.74 -6.88 -6.43
CA GLU A 22 6.62 -7.55 -5.13
C GLU A 22 5.37 -7.09 -4.37
N LEU A 23 5.14 -5.77 -4.29
CA LEU A 23 3.94 -5.21 -3.67
C LEU A 23 2.66 -5.67 -4.35
N SER A 24 2.65 -5.79 -5.69
CA SER A 24 1.47 -6.27 -6.42
C SER A 24 1.12 -7.72 -6.06
N GLU A 25 2.13 -8.59 -5.90
CA GLU A 25 1.91 -9.97 -5.48
C GLU A 25 1.48 -10.06 -4.02
N PHE A 26 2.08 -9.24 -3.14
CA PHE A 26 1.63 -9.10 -1.75
C PHE A 26 0.15 -8.70 -1.69
N PHE A 27 -0.24 -7.62 -2.38
CA PHE A 27 -1.62 -7.16 -2.41
C PHE A 27 -2.59 -8.18 -3.01
N ARG A 28 -2.19 -8.85 -4.09
CA ARG A 28 -3.01 -9.91 -4.68
C ARG A 28 -3.31 -10.99 -3.64
N LYS A 29 -2.30 -11.45 -2.89
CA LYS A 29 -2.49 -12.48 -1.85
C LYS A 29 -3.42 -12.05 -0.73
N ILE A 30 -3.29 -10.80 -0.23
CA ILE A 30 -4.11 -10.34 0.91
C ILE A 30 -5.53 -9.94 0.51
N TYR A 31 -5.76 -9.47 -0.72
CA TYR A 31 -7.07 -9.02 -1.19
C TYR A 31 -7.84 -10.08 -1.97
N GLU A 32 -7.21 -11.16 -2.40
CA GLU A 32 -7.89 -12.31 -3.03
C GLU A 32 -9.02 -12.90 -2.15
N PRO A 33 -8.84 -13.10 -0.83
CA PRO A 33 -9.93 -13.54 0.05
C PRO A 33 -11.11 -12.58 0.13
N VAL A 34 -10.88 -11.28 -0.10
CA VAL A 34 -11.94 -10.24 -0.09
C VAL A 34 -12.81 -10.33 -1.36
N GLY A 35 -12.27 -10.90 -2.43
CA GLY A 35 -12.99 -11.21 -3.65
C GLY A 35 -12.12 -11.11 -4.91
N ALA A 36 -12.46 -11.92 -5.92
CA ALA A 36 -11.72 -11.97 -7.19
C ALA A 36 -11.63 -10.62 -7.92
N PHE A 37 -12.57 -9.69 -7.69
CA PHE A 37 -12.49 -8.34 -8.25
C PHE A 37 -11.36 -7.51 -7.64
N SER A 38 -11.17 -7.59 -6.31
CA SER A 38 -10.14 -6.86 -5.57
C SER A 38 -8.73 -7.32 -5.98
N ALA A 39 -8.51 -8.63 -6.09
CA ALA A 39 -7.23 -9.18 -6.55
C ALA A 39 -6.88 -8.76 -8.00
N LYS A 40 -7.87 -8.66 -8.90
CA LYS A 40 -7.64 -8.21 -10.29
C LYS A 40 -7.07 -6.80 -10.38
N GLN A 41 -7.29 -5.95 -9.37
CA GLN A 41 -6.72 -4.61 -9.36
C GLN A 41 -5.18 -4.64 -9.35
N PHE A 42 -4.56 -5.69 -8.80
CA PHE A 42 -3.11 -5.83 -8.67
C PHE A 42 -2.45 -6.68 -9.77
N ALA A 43 -3.21 -7.15 -10.77
CA ALA A 43 -2.64 -7.91 -11.88
C ALA A 43 -1.66 -7.07 -12.73
N GLY A 44 -0.66 -7.71 -13.33
CA GLY A 44 0.29 -7.07 -14.23
C GLY A 44 1.23 -6.05 -13.56
N GLY A 45 1.53 -6.23 -12.27
CA GLY A 45 2.50 -5.39 -11.55
C GLY A 45 1.95 -4.11 -10.96
N ARG A 46 0.61 -3.93 -10.93
CA ARG A 46 0.00 -2.74 -10.31
C ARG A 46 0.05 -2.86 -8.80
N SER A 47 0.71 -1.92 -8.12
CA SER A 47 0.79 -1.88 -6.64
C SER A 47 -0.14 -0.84 -6.01
N TRP A 48 -1.22 -0.47 -6.72
CA TRP A 48 -2.26 0.42 -6.23
C TRP A 48 -3.61 0.13 -6.92
N ALA A 49 -4.69 0.51 -6.22
CA ALA A 49 -6.06 0.34 -6.68
C ALA A 49 -6.77 1.70 -6.69
N GLY A 50 -6.95 2.28 -7.89
CA GLY A 50 -7.57 3.59 -8.07
C GLY A 50 -6.64 4.77 -7.78
N ALA A 51 -6.11 4.87 -6.56
CA ALA A 51 -5.24 5.98 -6.16
C ALA A 51 -3.81 5.50 -5.84
N ARG A 52 -2.81 6.18 -6.39
CA ARG A 52 -1.38 5.92 -6.16
C ARG A 52 -0.93 6.64 -4.88
N PRO A 53 -0.41 5.94 -3.85
CA PRO A 53 0.14 6.57 -2.64
C PRO A 53 1.22 7.62 -2.94
N GLU A 54 1.40 8.58 -2.03
CA GLU A 54 2.53 9.50 -2.03
C GLU A 54 3.70 8.92 -1.24
N VAL A 55 3.39 8.35 -0.08
CA VAL A 55 4.35 7.71 0.83
C VAL A 55 3.89 6.29 1.14
N ARG A 56 4.83 5.38 1.31
CA ARG A 56 4.58 4.02 1.77
C ARG A 56 5.44 3.68 2.97
N ALA A 57 4.84 3.02 3.95
CA ALA A 57 5.55 2.26 4.97
C ALA A 57 5.47 0.78 4.58
N ILE A 58 6.63 0.14 4.42
CA ILE A 58 6.74 -1.25 3.98
C ILE A 58 7.53 -2.01 5.04
N GLY A 59 6.92 -3.05 5.60
CA GLY A 59 7.55 -3.98 6.52
C GLY A 59 8.05 -5.20 5.76
N TYR A 60 9.32 -5.55 5.95
CA TYR A 60 9.95 -6.71 5.34
C TYR A 60 10.36 -7.73 6.40
N ASP A 61 10.16 -9.01 6.11
CA ASP A 61 10.75 -10.12 6.84
C ASP A 61 11.57 -11.03 5.90
N VAL A 62 11.96 -12.22 6.37
CA VAL A 62 12.74 -13.19 5.59
C VAL A 62 12.03 -13.71 4.34
N HIS A 63 10.72 -13.48 4.20
CA HIS A 63 9.89 -13.90 3.07
C HIS A 63 9.54 -12.76 2.11
N GLY A 64 10.03 -11.54 2.35
CA GLY A 64 9.76 -10.36 1.53
C GLY A 64 8.83 -9.36 2.24
N VAL A 65 7.94 -8.70 1.49
CA VAL A 65 6.93 -7.80 2.07
C VAL A 65 6.01 -8.58 3.02
N ALA A 66 6.05 -8.19 4.30
CA ALA A 66 5.27 -8.75 5.39
C ALA A 66 4.15 -7.82 5.85
N ALA A 67 4.27 -6.52 5.60
CA ALA A 67 3.25 -5.53 5.91
C ALA A 67 3.36 -4.29 5.02
N HIS A 68 2.25 -3.59 4.80
CA HIS A 68 2.23 -2.34 4.03
C HIS A 68 1.21 -1.33 4.57
N LEU A 69 1.51 -0.03 4.40
CA LEU A 69 0.57 1.08 4.56
C LEU A 69 0.87 2.17 3.50
N GLY A 70 -0.12 2.54 2.70
CA GLY A 70 -0.02 3.65 1.75
C GLY A 70 -0.68 4.91 2.30
N VAL A 71 -0.06 6.07 2.06
CA VAL A 71 -0.52 7.37 2.54
C VAL A 71 -0.76 8.33 1.38
N LEU A 72 -1.88 9.03 1.41
CA LEU A 72 -2.24 10.11 0.49
C LEU A 72 -2.64 11.34 1.30
N ARG A 73 -2.16 12.53 0.92
CA ARG A 73 -2.77 13.77 1.41
C ARG A 73 -4.09 14.01 0.68
N ARG A 74 -5.14 14.34 1.43
CA ARG A 74 -6.43 14.77 0.87
C ARG A 74 -6.99 15.92 1.67
N TYR A 75 -7.82 16.73 1.02
CA TYR A 75 -8.72 17.64 1.70
C TYR A 75 -10.10 16.99 1.76
N ILE A 76 -10.70 16.97 2.96
CA ILE A 76 -12.08 16.54 3.16
C ILE A 76 -12.87 17.68 3.77
N LYS A 77 -14.17 17.74 3.46
CA LYS A 77 -15.09 18.70 4.05
C LYS A 77 -15.70 18.11 5.33
N VAL A 78 -15.54 18.78 6.46
CA VAL A 78 -16.15 18.43 7.75
C VAL A 78 -16.99 19.62 8.21
N GLY A 79 -18.30 19.50 8.03
CA GLY A 79 -19.21 20.65 8.13
C GLY A 79 -18.85 21.72 7.11
N ASP A 80 -18.56 22.93 7.58
CA ASP A 80 -18.19 24.05 6.71
C ASP A 80 -16.68 24.19 6.47
N ALA A 81 -15.84 23.41 7.15
CA ALA A 81 -14.39 23.50 7.05
C ALA A 81 -13.79 22.47 6.07
N ASP A 82 -12.79 22.89 5.30
CA ASP A 82 -11.90 22.00 4.53
C ASP A 82 -10.69 21.62 5.40
N LEU A 83 -10.51 20.32 5.63
CA LEU A 83 -9.46 19.79 6.50
C LEU A 83 -8.47 18.95 5.69
N LEU A 84 -7.19 19.26 5.84
CA LEU A 84 -6.09 18.43 5.35
C LEU A 84 -5.99 17.16 6.21
N VAL A 85 -6.03 16.01 5.57
CA VAL A 85 -5.91 14.69 6.21
C VAL A 85 -4.90 13.81 5.49
N ALA A 86 -4.39 12.81 6.21
CA ALA A 86 -3.68 11.68 5.64
C ALA A 86 -4.66 10.50 5.47
N GLU A 87 -5.06 10.23 4.24
CA GLU A 87 -5.81 9.02 3.90
C GLU A 87 -4.87 7.82 3.92
N LEU A 88 -5.26 6.79 4.66
CA LEU A 88 -4.53 5.53 4.78
C LEU A 88 -5.26 4.44 4.01
N GLY A 89 -4.52 3.69 3.19
CA GLY A 89 -5.08 2.63 2.37
C GLY A 89 -4.04 1.60 1.97
N LEU A 90 -4.49 0.61 1.19
CA LEU A 90 -3.65 -0.52 0.76
C LEU A 90 -2.94 -1.21 1.94
N TYR A 91 -3.62 -1.34 3.08
CA TYR A 91 -3.02 -1.92 4.28
C TYR A 91 -3.16 -3.44 4.30
N GLY A 92 -2.18 -4.11 4.89
CA GLY A 92 -2.15 -5.56 5.11
C GLY A 92 -0.83 -6.00 5.69
#